data_AF-A0AAJ4UVG5-F1
#
_entry.id   AF-A0AAJ4UVG5-F1
#
_cell.length_a   1.000
_cell.length_b   1.000
_cell.length_c   1.000
_cell.angle_alpha   90.00
_cell.angle_beta   90.00
_cell.angle_gamma   90.00
#
_symmetry.space_group_name_H-M   'P 1'
#
loop_
_entity.id
_entity.type
_entity.pdbx_description
1 polymer ?
#
loop_
_entity_poly.entity_id
_entity_poly.type
_entity_poly.pdbx_seq_one_letter_code
_entity_poly.pdbx_strand_id
1 'polypeptide(L)'
;MSDRDHAARAIRTLHTERWPDIVDGYTLGAYGTMAGYEGFERTLTDDRTSAGDGLRYLLLAGVAARIAGDETTAHNRALQARLVATDYRRDADPLAAAACEEWIGHCQVVAGNDEKASAAYDRASEAYAAASVEDPAGATTEPLLQAGTDLLTQLSRPDDDAWDDIHGDGSDALARRVRFARARLPSYLDARERAGHLHAPRGSTEYGNDSYECPDCGANDINHVVNTVLCLRCDAVIES
;
A
#
# COMPACT_ATOMS: atom_id res chain seq x y z
N MET A 1 2.93 20.70 -11.22
CA MET A 1 2.20 19.48 -10.84
C MET A 1 1.09 19.29 -11.86
N SER A 2 1.04 18.16 -12.56
CA SER A 2 -0.08 17.87 -13.45
C SER A 2 -1.33 17.74 -12.58
N ASP A 3 -2.45 18.33 -13.00
CA ASP A 3 -3.77 18.25 -12.36
C ASP A 3 -4.37 16.82 -12.33
N ARG A 4 -3.53 15.81 -12.62
CA ARG A 4 -3.86 14.39 -12.83
C ARG A 4 -3.22 13.45 -11.81
N ASP A 5 -2.49 13.96 -10.81
CA ASP A 5 -1.96 13.12 -9.73
C ASP A 5 -3.04 12.82 -8.68
N HIS A 6 -3.90 11.86 -9.04
CA HIS A 6 -5.08 11.49 -8.26
C HIS A 6 -4.74 10.81 -6.93
N ALA A 7 -3.64 10.05 -6.86
CA ALA A 7 -3.17 9.43 -5.62
C ALA A 7 -2.66 10.50 -4.64
N ALA A 8 -1.88 11.48 -5.12
CA ALA A 8 -1.48 12.62 -4.29
C ALA A 8 -2.69 13.38 -3.73
N ARG A 9 -3.72 13.57 -4.55
CA ARG A 9 -4.97 14.18 -4.11
C ARG A 9 -5.66 13.35 -3.04
N ALA A 10 -5.73 12.03 -3.18
CA ALA A 10 -6.30 11.15 -2.16
C ALA A 10 -5.57 11.30 -0.82
N ILE A 11 -4.23 11.27 -0.84
CA ILE A 11 -3.39 11.43 0.35
C ILE A 11 -3.67 12.76 1.06
N ARG A 12 -3.72 13.88 0.32
CA ARG A 12 -4.02 15.20 0.91
C ARG A 12 -5.41 15.27 1.55
N THR A 13 -6.35 14.47 1.07
CA THR A 13 -7.75 14.48 1.51
C THR A 13 -8.00 13.52 2.69
N LEU A 14 -7.05 12.65 3.06
CA LEU A 14 -7.24 11.64 4.12
C LEU A 14 -7.76 12.24 5.44
N HIS A 15 -7.21 13.37 5.87
CA HIS A 15 -7.62 14.06 7.11
C HIS A 15 -9.07 14.54 7.12
N THR A 16 -9.69 14.71 5.93
CA THR A 16 -11.08 15.17 5.83
C THR A 16 -12.09 14.04 5.99
N GLU A 17 -11.63 12.79 5.95
CA GLU A 17 -12.47 11.58 6.03
C GLU A 17 -13.61 11.57 5.00
N ARG A 18 -13.47 12.31 3.90
CA ARG A 18 -14.41 12.32 2.76
C ARG A 18 -14.19 11.06 1.93
N TRP A 19 -14.60 9.91 2.49
CA TRP A 19 -14.29 8.59 1.94
C TRP A 19 -14.62 8.39 0.46
N PRO A 20 -15.76 8.85 -0.09
CA PRO A 20 -16.01 8.74 -1.52
C PRO A 20 -14.92 9.39 -2.38
N ASP A 21 -14.44 10.58 -1.99
CA ASP A 21 -13.40 11.30 -2.73
C ASP A 21 -12.02 10.62 -2.60
N ILE A 22 -11.75 10.03 -1.44
CA ILE A 22 -10.52 9.27 -1.16
C ILE A 22 -10.50 7.98 -1.99
N VAL A 23 -11.61 7.23 -2.01
CA VAL A 23 -11.79 6.02 -2.82
C VAL A 23 -11.62 6.32 -4.30
N ASP A 24 -12.27 7.37 -4.81
CA ASP A 24 -12.14 7.78 -6.20
C ASP A 24 -10.72 8.27 -6.52
N GLY A 25 -10.09 9.03 -5.61
CA GLY A 25 -8.72 9.49 -5.76
C GLY A 25 -7.72 8.34 -5.90
N TYR A 26 -7.76 7.36 -5.00
CA TYR A 26 -6.90 6.18 -5.11
C TYR A 26 -7.25 5.31 -6.33
N THR A 27 -8.54 5.14 -6.66
CA THR A 27 -8.96 4.36 -7.84
C THR A 27 -8.42 4.99 -9.13
N LEU A 28 -8.61 6.30 -9.31
CA LEU A 28 -8.09 7.03 -10.47
C LEU A 28 -6.56 7.09 -10.46
N GLY A 29 -5.94 7.13 -9.28
CA GLY A 29 -4.49 7.02 -9.11
C GLY A 29 -3.98 5.70 -9.69
N ALA A 30 -4.60 4.58 -9.28
CA ALA A 30 -4.25 3.26 -9.81
C ALA A 30 -4.41 3.17 -11.33
N TYR A 31 -5.52 3.65 -11.87
CA TYR A 31 -5.76 3.64 -13.32
C TYR A 31 -4.76 4.52 -14.07
N GLY A 32 -4.44 5.71 -13.54
CA GLY A 32 -3.44 6.60 -14.13
C GLY A 32 -2.05 5.98 -14.13
N THR A 33 -1.66 5.36 -13.02
CA THR A 33 -0.39 4.62 -12.88
C THR A 33 -0.31 3.48 -13.90
N MET A 34 -1.33 2.63 -13.98
CA MET A 34 -1.36 1.51 -14.93
C MET A 34 -1.46 1.95 -16.40
N ALA A 35 -2.02 3.14 -16.67
CA ALA A 35 -2.06 3.73 -18.01
C ALA A 35 -0.75 4.44 -18.41
N GLY A 36 0.26 4.50 -17.52
CA GLY A 36 1.54 5.17 -17.81
C GLY A 36 1.47 6.70 -17.76
N TYR A 37 0.46 7.29 -17.12
CA TYR A 37 0.31 8.75 -17.03
C TYR A 37 1.31 9.45 -16.10
N GLU A 38 2.27 8.71 -15.56
CA GLU A 38 3.43 9.20 -14.81
C GLU A 38 4.56 9.74 -15.72
N GLY A 39 4.31 9.84 -17.03
CA GLY A 39 5.21 10.52 -17.98
C GLY A 39 6.18 9.60 -18.73
N PHE A 40 5.95 8.29 -18.70
CA PHE A 40 6.72 7.31 -19.46
C PHE A 40 5.76 6.29 -20.08
N GLU A 41 5.79 6.11 -21.40
CA GLU A 41 5.09 5.00 -22.06
C GLU A 41 5.71 3.69 -21.58
N ARG A 42 4.90 2.79 -21.01
CA ARG A 42 5.34 1.48 -20.51
C ARG A 42 4.30 0.43 -20.87
N THR A 43 4.74 -0.81 -21.09
CA THR A 43 3.84 -1.96 -21.14
C THR A 43 3.56 -2.46 -19.72
N LEU A 44 2.50 -3.24 -19.56
CA LEU A 44 2.14 -3.85 -18.27
C LEU A 44 3.25 -4.75 -17.70
N THR A 45 4.23 -5.17 -18.51
CA THR A 45 5.27 -6.14 -18.17
C THR A 45 6.69 -5.56 -18.26
N ASP A 46 6.83 -4.23 -18.30
CA ASP A 46 8.14 -3.56 -18.38
C ASP A 46 8.92 -3.69 -17.05
N ASP A 47 10.24 -3.88 -17.08
CA ASP A 47 11.08 -4.18 -15.89
C ASP A 47 11.02 -3.11 -14.78
N ARG A 48 10.46 -1.94 -15.09
CA ARG A 48 10.20 -0.85 -14.14
C ARG A 48 8.70 -0.65 -13.90
N THR A 49 7.95 -1.73 -13.71
CA THR A 49 6.51 -1.61 -13.54
C THR A 49 6.15 -0.83 -12.29
N SER A 50 5.34 0.21 -12.48
CA SER A 50 4.53 0.84 -11.43
C SER A 50 3.29 0.01 -11.10
N ALA A 51 3.24 -1.26 -11.54
CA ALA A 51 2.16 -2.20 -11.24
C ALA A 51 1.99 -2.36 -9.72
N GLY A 52 3.09 -2.38 -8.96
CA GLY A 52 3.04 -2.36 -7.49
C GLY A 52 2.26 -1.17 -6.93
N ASP A 53 2.54 0.04 -7.41
CA ASP A 53 1.82 1.25 -7.00
C ASP A 53 0.34 1.21 -7.41
N GLY A 54 0.04 0.74 -8.63
CA GLY A 54 -1.33 0.55 -9.09
C GLY A 54 -2.12 -0.43 -8.21
N LEU A 55 -1.51 -1.56 -7.84
CA LEU A 55 -2.08 -2.53 -6.91
C LEU A 55 -2.28 -1.94 -5.51
N ARG A 56 -1.27 -1.22 -5.00
CA ARG A 56 -1.33 -0.52 -3.71
C ARG A 56 -2.51 0.45 -3.68
N TYR A 57 -2.65 1.29 -4.69
CA TYR A 57 -3.73 2.28 -4.75
C TYR A 57 -5.12 1.62 -4.87
N LEU A 58 -5.28 0.55 -5.65
CA LEU A 58 -6.56 -0.20 -5.66
C LEU A 58 -6.87 -0.78 -4.28
N LEU A 59 -5.90 -1.35 -3.57
CA LEU A 59 -6.14 -1.86 -2.23
C LEU A 59 -6.42 -0.75 -1.22
N LEU A 60 -5.72 0.39 -1.26
CA LEU A 60 -6.02 1.53 -0.40
C LEU A 60 -7.43 2.11 -0.68
N ALA A 61 -7.88 2.12 -1.95
CA ALA A 61 -9.27 2.44 -2.28
C ALA A 61 -10.24 1.42 -1.65
N GLY A 62 -9.89 0.12 -1.66
CA GLY A 62 -10.67 -0.91 -1.00
C GLY A 62 -10.73 -0.74 0.52
N VAL A 63 -9.61 -0.43 1.16
CA VAL A 63 -9.52 -0.14 2.60
C VAL A 63 -10.35 1.09 2.96
N ALA A 64 -10.22 2.18 2.21
CA ALA A 64 -11.03 3.40 2.41
C ALA A 64 -12.53 3.12 2.30
N ALA A 65 -12.94 2.27 1.34
CA ALA A 65 -14.33 1.85 1.23
C ALA A 65 -14.80 1.02 2.43
N ARG A 66 -13.95 0.14 3.00
CA ARG A 66 -14.27 -0.60 4.23
C ARG A 66 -14.45 0.31 5.44
N ILE A 67 -13.55 1.27 5.61
CA ILE A 67 -13.65 2.28 6.68
C ILE A 67 -14.97 3.04 6.56
N ALA A 68 -15.41 3.33 5.33
CA ALA A 68 -16.70 3.97 5.06
C ALA A 68 -17.94 3.06 5.22
N GLY A 69 -17.75 1.77 5.51
CA GLY A 69 -18.82 0.77 5.55
C GLY A 69 -19.36 0.33 4.18
N ASP A 70 -18.69 0.66 3.09
CA ASP A 70 -19.05 0.23 1.73
C ASP A 70 -18.32 -1.06 1.33
N GLU A 71 -18.84 -2.18 1.85
CA GLU A 71 -18.31 -3.51 1.59
C GLU A 71 -18.32 -3.89 0.10
N THR A 72 -19.30 -3.38 -0.66
CA THR A 72 -19.43 -3.71 -2.09
C THR A 72 -18.30 -3.07 -2.88
N THR A 73 -18.05 -1.77 -2.66
CA THR A 73 -16.93 -1.08 -3.30
C THR A 73 -15.60 -1.67 -2.84
N ALA A 74 -15.44 -1.97 -1.55
CA ALA A 74 -14.25 -2.63 -1.02
C ALA A 74 -13.93 -3.94 -1.76
N HIS A 75 -14.93 -4.82 -1.88
CA HIS A 75 -14.82 -6.08 -2.61
C HIS A 75 -14.43 -5.86 -4.08
N ASN A 76 -15.08 -4.90 -4.75
CA ASN A 76 -14.82 -4.61 -6.16
C ASN A 76 -13.39 -4.10 -6.40
N ARG A 77 -12.84 -3.27 -5.52
CA ARG A 77 -11.46 -2.77 -5.66
C ARG A 77 -10.44 -3.86 -5.38
N ALA A 78 -10.67 -4.68 -4.34
CA ALA A 78 -9.85 -5.85 -4.06
C ALA A 78 -9.87 -6.86 -5.23
N LEU A 79 -11.03 -7.08 -5.86
CA LEU A 79 -11.15 -7.94 -7.03
C LEU A 79 -10.37 -7.40 -8.23
N GLN A 80 -10.43 -6.09 -8.49
CA GLN A 80 -9.65 -5.45 -9.57
C GLN A 80 -8.16 -5.62 -9.35
N ALA A 81 -7.66 -5.33 -8.15
CA ALA A 81 -6.25 -5.52 -7.81
C ALA A 81 -5.83 -6.99 -8.01
N ARG A 82 -6.67 -7.93 -7.57
CA ARG A 82 -6.42 -9.37 -7.75
C ARG A 82 -6.31 -9.78 -9.21
N LEU A 83 -7.16 -9.24 -10.08
CA LEU A 83 -7.11 -9.53 -11.52
C LEU A 83 -5.83 -8.98 -12.15
N VAL A 84 -5.43 -7.76 -11.80
CA VAL A 84 -4.16 -7.16 -12.25
C VAL A 84 -2.97 -8.03 -11.81
N ALA A 85 -2.91 -8.41 -10.53
CA ALA A 85 -1.85 -9.29 -10.03
C ALA A 85 -1.84 -10.67 -10.72
N THR A 86 -3.03 -11.21 -11.04
CA THR A 86 -3.16 -12.49 -11.74
C THR A 86 -2.66 -12.42 -13.18
N ASP A 87 -2.92 -11.32 -13.88
CA ASP A 87 -2.47 -11.12 -15.25
C ASP A 87 -0.96 -10.84 -15.28
N TYR A 88 -0.45 -9.96 -14.41
CA TYR A 88 0.98 -9.66 -14.30
C TYR A 88 1.82 -10.92 -14.03
N ARG A 89 1.33 -11.81 -13.16
CA ARG A 89 2.00 -13.08 -12.82
C ARG A 89 2.28 -13.98 -14.02
N ARG A 90 1.54 -13.88 -15.13
CA ARG A 90 1.68 -14.79 -16.28
C ARG A 90 2.98 -14.60 -17.04
N ASP A 91 3.46 -13.37 -17.08
CA ASP A 91 4.62 -12.95 -17.86
C ASP A 91 5.79 -12.50 -16.97
N ALA A 92 5.60 -12.53 -15.65
CA ALA A 92 6.59 -12.18 -14.64
C ALA A 92 7.68 -13.25 -14.48
N ASP A 93 8.88 -12.84 -14.07
CA ASP A 93 9.90 -13.75 -13.58
C ASP A 93 9.43 -14.49 -12.29
N PRO A 94 10.15 -15.54 -11.85
CA PRO A 94 9.73 -16.32 -10.68
C PRO A 94 9.55 -15.51 -9.39
N LEU A 95 10.37 -14.48 -9.15
CA LEU A 95 10.30 -13.65 -7.94
C LEU A 95 9.06 -12.75 -7.99
N ALA A 96 8.86 -12.05 -9.10
CA ALA A 96 7.69 -11.21 -9.31
C ALA A 96 6.39 -12.02 -9.35
N ALA A 97 6.42 -13.25 -9.89
CA ALA A 97 5.29 -14.17 -9.85
C ALA A 97 4.93 -14.61 -8.42
N ALA A 98 5.93 -14.85 -7.55
CA ALA A 98 5.72 -15.11 -6.13
C ALA A 98 5.12 -13.90 -5.41
N ALA A 99 5.61 -12.69 -5.70
CA ALA A 99 5.05 -11.46 -5.16
C ALA A 99 3.59 -11.23 -5.58
N CYS A 100 3.20 -11.65 -6.79
CA CYS A 100 1.79 -11.62 -7.20
C CYS A 100 0.89 -12.50 -6.34
N GLU A 101 1.36 -13.67 -5.89
CA GLU A 101 0.59 -14.52 -4.97
C GLU A 101 0.40 -13.86 -3.61
N GLU A 102 1.43 -13.16 -3.12
CA GLU A 102 1.33 -12.35 -1.89
C GLU A 102 0.30 -11.22 -2.04
N TRP A 103 0.34 -10.49 -3.16
CA TRP A 103 -0.67 -9.47 -3.48
C TRP A 103 -2.07 -10.05 -3.58
N ILE A 104 -2.24 -11.24 -4.16
CA ILE A 104 -3.52 -11.95 -4.17
C ILE A 104 -3.98 -12.24 -2.73
N GLY A 105 -3.06 -12.61 -1.83
CA GLY A 105 -3.31 -12.71 -0.39
C GLY A 105 -3.85 -11.41 0.21
N HIS A 106 -3.16 -10.29 -0.01
CA HIS A 106 -3.60 -8.96 0.44
C HIS A 106 -5.02 -8.63 -0.07
N CYS A 107 -5.28 -8.90 -1.35
CA CYS A 107 -6.59 -8.67 -1.96
C CYS A 107 -7.69 -9.50 -1.28
N GLN A 108 -7.42 -10.77 -0.97
CA GLN A 108 -8.40 -11.62 -0.31
C GLN A 108 -8.70 -11.15 1.12
N VAL A 109 -7.70 -10.65 1.85
CA VAL A 109 -7.91 -10.04 3.18
C VAL A 109 -8.84 -8.84 3.07
N VAL A 110 -8.56 -7.89 2.18
CA VAL A 110 -9.43 -6.71 1.99
C VAL A 110 -10.83 -7.12 1.52
N ALA A 111 -10.94 -8.16 0.69
CA ALA A 111 -12.23 -8.70 0.25
C ALA A 111 -12.99 -9.49 1.34
N GLY A 112 -12.41 -9.69 2.54
CA GLY A 112 -13.03 -10.44 3.63
C GLY A 112 -13.04 -11.97 3.46
N ASN A 113 -12.10 -12.52 2.68
CA ASN A 113 -12.02 -13.95 2.36
C ASN A 113 -10.80 -14.63 3.00
N ASP A 114 -10.81 -14.80 4.32
CA ASP A 114 -9.66 -15.29 5.10
C ASP A 114 -9.10 -16.64 4.63
N GLU A 115 -9.97 -17.60 4.30
CA GLU A 115 -9.56 -18.91 3.80
C GLU A 115 -8.79 -18.78 2.47
N LYS A 116 -9.30 -17.95 1.55
CA LYS A 116 -8.64 -17.71 0.26
C LYS A 116 -7.36 -16.90 0.42
N ALA A 117 -7.32 -15.99 1.40
CA ALA A 117 -6.11 -15.25 1.76
C ALA A 117 -5.03 -16.21 2.26
N SER A 118 -5.39 -17.09 3.20
CA SER A 118 -4.51 -18.14 3.73
C SER A 118 -3.90 -18.98 2.61
N ALA A 119 -4.74 -19.52 1.73
CA ALA A 119 -4.28 -20.33 0.61
C ALA A 119 -3.38 -19.55 -0.38
N ALA A 120 -3.59 -18.24 -0.54
CA ALA A 120 -2.73 -17.41 -1.37
C ALA A 120 -1.37 -17.14 -0.73
N TYR A 121 -1.33 -16.88 0.58
CA TYR A 121 -0.06 -16.76 1.31
C TYR A 121 0.73 -18.07 1.33
N ASP A 122 0.06 -19.22 1.43
CA ASP A 122 0.72 -20.53 1.33
C ASP A 122 1.41 -20.68 -0.04
N ARG A 123 0.72 -20.36 -1.14
CA ARG A 123 1.31 -20.35 -2.49
C ARG A 123 2.45 -19.34 -2.61
N ALA A 124 2.33 -18.15 -2.02
CA ALA A 124 3.39 -17.14 -2.04
C ALA A 124 4.65 -17.64 -1.33
N SER A 125 4.51 -18.24 -0.15
CA SER A 125 5.64 -18.84 0.58
C SER A 125 6.32 -19.95 -0.22
N GLU A 126 5.55 -20.84 -0.83
CA GLU A 126 6.09 -21.91 -1.70
C GLU A 126 6.81 -21.33 -2.92
N ALA A 127 6.23 -20.31 -3.57
CA ALA A 127 6.80 -19.68 -4.75
C ALA A 127 8.09 -18.91 -4.45
N TYR A 128 8.15 -18.16 -3.35
CA TYR A 128 9.39 -17.49 -2.93
C TYR A 128 10.50 -18.48 -2.60
N ALA A 129 10.18 -19.60 -1.95
CA ALA A 129 11.16 -20.65 -1.70
C ALA A 129 11.68 -21.28 -3.00
N ALA A 130 10.82 -21.45 -4.00
CA ALA A 130 11.19 -21.98 -5.32
C ALA A 130 11.98 -20.99 -6.19
N ALA A 131 11.82 -19.69 -5.99
CA ALA A 131 12.51 -18.65 -6.76
C ALA A 131 14.03 -18.61 -6.51
N SER A 132 14.50 -19.17 -5.38
CA SER A 132 15.93 -19.38 -5.07
C SER A 132 16.80 -18.12 -5.22
N VAL A 133 16.34 -17.01 -4.64
CA VAL A 133 16.98 -15.68 -4.70
C VAL A 133 18.26 -15.63 -3.86
N GLU A 134 19.35 -15.13 -4.45
CA GLU A 134 20.67 -15.03 -3.77
C GLU A 134 20.72 -13.94 -2.69
N ASP A 135 20.06 -12.81 -2.91
CA ASP A 135 19.91 -11.70 -1.96
C ASP A 135 18.43 -11.45 -1.65
N PRO A 136 17.84 -12.20 -0.68
CA PRO A 136 16.44 -12.03 -0.31
C PRO A 136 16.11 -10.63 0.20
N ALA A 137 17.04 -9.98 0.91
CA ALA A 137 16.85 -8.65 1.47
C ALA A 137 16.80 -7.59 0.37
N GLY A 138 17.77 -7.61 -0.55
CA GLY A 138 17.81 -6.72 -1.72
C GLY A 138 16.56 -6.87 -2.59
N ALA A 139 16.11 -8.10 -2.81
CA ALA A 139 14.89 -8.38 -3.58
C ALA A 139 13.63 -7.70 -3.01
N THR A 140 13.54 -7.47 -1.69
CA THR A 140 12.38 -6.77 -1.09
C THR A 140 12.21 -5.34 -1.56
N THR A 141 13.28 -4.73 -2.09
CA THR A 141 13.31 -3.35 -2.59
C THR A 141 12.92 -3.25 -4.07
N GLU A 142 12.72 -4.38 -4.76
CA GLU A 142 12.19 -4.36 -6.12
C GLU A 142 10.79 -3.74 -6.15
N PRO A 143 10.41 -3.02 -7.22
CA PRO A 143 9.22 -2.16 -7.22
C PRO A 143 7.93 -2.82 -6.72
N LEU A 144 7.65 -4.06 -7.16
CA LEU A 144 6.44 -4.79 -6.78
C LEU A 144 6.44 -5.22 -5.29
N LEU A 145 7.62 -5.58 -4.77
CA LEU A 145 7.80 -5.99 -3.38
C LEU A 145 7.80 -4.77 -2.44
N GLN A 146 8.47 -3.69 -2.84
CA GLN A 146 8.50 -2.42 -2.13
C GLN A 146 7.11 -1.84 -1.97
N ALA A 147 6.28 -1.84 -3.03
CA ALA A 147 4.89 -1.37 -2.93
C ALA A 147 4.06 -2.17 -1.90
N GLY A 148 4.36 -3.47 -1.72
CA GLY A 148 3.74 -4.30 -0.69
C GLY A 148 4.21 -3.90 0.71
N THR A 149 5.50 -3.60 0.87
CA THR A 149 6.06 -3.04 2.11
C THR A 149 5.40 -1.71 2.45
N ASP A 150 5.27 -0.80 1.48
CA ASP A 150 4.64 0.50 1.68
C ASP A 150 3.16 0.39 2.08
N LEU A 151 2.44 -0.58 1.52
CA LEU A 151 1.06 -0.86 1.93
C LEU A 151 1.01 -1.25 3.42
N LEU A 152 1.85 -2.21 3.82
CA LEU A 152 1.88 -2.71 5.20
C LEU A 152 2.28 -1.60 6.19
N THR A 153 3.31 -0.83 5.88
CA THR A 153 3.76 0.26 6.76
C THR A 153 2.71 1.36 6.87
N GLN A 154 2.04 1.76 5.78
CA GLN A 154 0.95 2.73 5.85
C GLN A 154 -0.22 2.23 6.73
N LEU A 155 -0.61 0.96 6.58
CA LEU A 155 -1.71 0.38 7.35
C LEU A 155 -1.36 0.15 8.82
N SER A 156 -0.07 -0.04 9.13
CA SER A 156 0.41 -0.18 10.51
C SER A 156 0.38 1.12 11.31
N ARG A 157 0.31 2.28 10.66
CA ARG A 157 0.25 3.57 11.35
C ARG A 157 -0.95 3.60 12.31
N PRO A 158 -0.85 4.20 13.51
CA PRO A 158 0.29 4.98 14.01
C PRO A 158 1.35 4.14 14.76
N ASP A 159 1.20 2.81 14.81
CA ASP A 159 2.18 1.95 15.50
C ASP A 159 3.50 1.84 14.71
N ASP A 160 3.46 2.12 13.40
CA ASP A 160 4.60 2.26 12.48
C ASP A 160 5.58 1.08 12.55
N ASP A 161 5.17 -0.10 12.03
CA ASP A 161 6.14 -1.20 11.89
C ASP A 161 7.27 -0.80 10.96
N ALA A 162 8.49 -1.16 11.35
CA ALA A 162 9.70 -0.86 10.62
C ALA A 162 10.02 -1.94 9.57
N TRP A 163 11.02 -1.65 8.74
CA TRP A 163 11.52 -2.61 7.75
C TRP A 163 11.92 -3.95 8.41
N ASP A 164 12.64 -3.91 9.54
CA ASP A 164 13.09 -5.09 10.28
C ASP A 164 11.93 -5.92 10.85
N ASP A 165 10.78 -5.30 11.14
CA ASP A 165 9.60 -6.02 11.61
C ASP A 165 9.07 -6.94 10.50
N ILE A 166 8.93 -6.38 9.30
CA ILE A 166 8.41 -7.04 8.10
C ILE A 166 9.40 -8.09 7.56
N HIS A 167 10.67 -7.71 7.45
CA HIS A 167 11.69 -8.44 6.69
C HIS A 167 12.76 -9.11 7.57
N GLY A 168 12.78 -8.83 8.87
CA GLY A 168 13.69 -9.48 9.82
C GLY A 168 15.13 -9.01 9.65
N ASP A 169 16.09 -9.91 9.86
CA ASP A 169 17.51 -9.64 9.68
C ASP A 169 17.96 -9.69 8.20
N GLY A 170 17.02 -9.90 7.28
CA GLY A 170 17.27 -10.00 5.85
C GLY A 170 17.53 -11.42 5.33
N SER A 171 17.94 -12.37 6.19
CA SER A 171 18.34 -13.72 5.76
C SER A 171 17.19 -14.56 5.23
N ASP A 172 15.98 -14.37 5.77
CA ASP A 172 14.76 -15.04 5.35
C ASP A 172 13.65 -14.06 4.93
N ALA A 173 14.04 -12.86 4.48
CA ALA A 173 13.15 -11.70 4.26
C ALA A 173 11.88 -12.04 3.46
N LEU A 174 12.02 -12.76 2.35
CA LEU A 174 10.89 -13.15 1.49
C LEU A 174 9.91 -14.12 2.16
N ALA A 175 10.42 -15.08 2.94
CA ALA A 175 9.55 -15.99 3.69
C ALA A 175 8.90 -15.27 4.89
N ARG A 176 9.66 -14.40 5.56
CA ARG A 176 9.18 -13.66 6.72
C ARG A 176 8.10 -12.66 6.36
N ARG A 177 8.24 -11.89 5.28
CA ARG A 177 7.24 -10.90 4.87
C ARG A 177 5.86 -11.54 4.61
N VAL A 178 5.82 -12.75 4.05
CA VAL A 178 4.56 -13.48 3.85
C VAL A 178 3.94 -13.87 5.19
N ARG A 179 4.74 -14.38 6.13
CA ARG A 179 4.27 -14.70 7.50
C ARG A 179 3.78 -13.45 8.22
N PHE A 180 4.50 -12.34 8.07
CA PHE A 180 4.17 -11.05 8.67
C PHE A 180 2.84 -10.54 8.11
N ALA A 181 2.71 -10.43 6.78
CA ALA A 181 1.49 -9.97 6.11
C ALA A 181 0.27 -10.82 6.50
N ARG A 182 0.41 -12.16 6.47
CA ARG A 182 -0.65 -13.09 6.89
C ARG A 182 -1.11 -12.87 8.33
N ALA A 183 -0.17 -12.63 9.24
CA ALA A 183 -0.47 -12.46 10.66
C ALA A 183 -1.03 -11.07 10.99
N ARG A 184 -0.56 -10.03 10.30
CA ARG A 184 -0.73 -8.64 10.72
C ARG A 184 -1.73 -7.85 9.88
N LEU A 185 -1.79 -8.08 8.57
CA LEU A 185 -2.68 -7.31 7.69
C LEU A 185 -4.15 -7.34 8.13
N PRO A 186 -4.76 -8.49 8.50
CA PRO A 186 -6.13 -8.50 9.01
C PRO A 186 -6.32 -7.61 10.25
N SER A 187 -5.34 -7.60 11.15
CA SER A 187 -5.40 -6.79 12.38
C SER A 187 -5.25 -5.30 12.11
N TYR A 188 -4.43 -4.90 11.12
CA TYR A 188 -4.33 -3.51 10.70
C TYR A 188 -5.61 -3.02 10.08
N LEU A 189 -6.22 -3.84 9.20
CA LEU A 189 -7.48 -3.51 8.56
C LEU A 189 -8.59 -3.29 9.60
N ASP A 190 -8.75 -4.22 10.55
CA ASP A 190 -9.68 -4.08 11.67
C ASP A 190 -9.40 -2.83 12.52
N ALA A 191 -8.12 -2.53 12.79
CA ALA A 191 -7.75 -1.33 13.52
C ALA A 191 -8.11 -0.03 12.77
N ARG A 192 -7.89 0.04 11.45
CA ARG A 192 -8.26 1.21 10.63
C ARG A 192 -9.78 1.40 10.56
N GLU A 193 -10.53 0.30 10.38
CA GLU A 193 -11.99 0.32 10.39
C GLU A 193 -12.55 0.80 11.73
N ARG A 194 -12.07 0.24 12.84
CA ARG A 194 -12.50 0.66 14.19
C ARG A 194 -12.13 2.11 14.50
N ALA A 195 -10.98 2.57 14.03
CA ALA A 195 -10.56 3.95 14.19
C ALA A 195 -11.36 4.91 13.30
N GLY A 196 -12.00 4.41 12.24
CA GLY A 196 -12.61 5.28 11.24
C GLY A 196 -11.60 6.11 10.47
N HIS A 197 -10.31 5.73 10.44
CA HIS A 197 -9.23 6.58 9.95
C HIS A 197 -8.14 5.79 9.21
N LEU A 198 -7.68 6.34 8.09
CA LEU A 198 -6.53 5.86 7.33
C LEU A 198 -5.46 6.94 7.29
N HIS A 199 -4.31 6.66 7.90
CA HIS A 199 -3.19 7.58 7.92
C HIS A 199 -2.54 7.73 6.55
N ALA A 200 -1.93 8.89 6.29
CA ALA A 200 -1.10 9.11 5.12
C ALA A 200 0.11 8.15 5.11
N PRO A 201 0.71 7.82 3.96
CA PRO A 201 1.97 7.08 3.97
C PRO A 201 3.08 7.93 4.64
N ARG A 202 4.11 7.26 5.17
CA ARG A 202 5.30 7.94 5.68
C ARG A 202 6.13 8.45 4.49
N GLY A 203 6.53 9.72 4.56
CA GLY A 203 7.55 10.29 3.70
C GLY A 203 8.75 10.72 4.52
N SER A 204 9.25 11.94 4.32
CA SER A 204 10.31 12.49 5.19
C SER A 204 9.69 13.13 6.43
N THR A 205 10.00 12.62 7.62
CA THR A 205 9.33 13.03 8.85
C THR A 205 10.25 13.81 9.76
N GLU A 206 9.76 14.90 10.34
CA GLU A 206 10.50 15.71 11.30
C GLU A 206 9.66 15.89 12.57
N TYR A 207 10.31 15.79 13.74
CA TYR A 207 9.65 15.86 15.04
C TYR A 207 10.02 17.16 15.72
N GLY A 208 9.05 17.84 16.34
CA GLY A 208 9.30 19.08 17.06
C GLY A 208 9.83 20.23 16.20
N ASN A 209 9.42 20.34 14.93
CA ASN A 209 9.89 21.40 14.06
C ASN A 209 9.08 22.69 14.28
N ASP A 210 9.62 23.59 15.10
CA ASP A 210 9.02 24.88 15.46
C ASP A 210 8.73 25.83 14.27
N SER A 211 9.17 25.50 13.06
CA SER A 211 8.81 26.24 11.84
C SER A 211 7.40 25.91 11.31
N TYR A 212 6.77 24.87 11.87
CA TYR A 212 5.45 24.39 11.47
C TYR A 212 4.53 24.25 12.69
N GLU A 213 3.26 24.58 12.50
CA GLU A 213 2.22 24.33 13.50
C GLU A 213 0.97 23.80 12.79
N CYS A 214 0.51 22.62 13.20
CA CYS A 214 -0.68 22.02 12.63
C CYS A 214 -1.92 22.86 12.98
N PRO A 215 -2.72 23.31 12.01
CA PRO A 215 -3.90 24.13 12.28
C PRO A 215 -4.97 23.39 13.10
N ASP A 216 -5.03 22.06 12.97
CA ASP A 216 -6.07 21.26 13.63
C ASP A 216 -5.73 20.84 15.06
N CYS A 217 -4.48 20.45 15.34
CA CYS A 217 -4.09 19.90 16.64
C CYS A 217 -2.93 20.63 17.33
N GLY A 218 -2.35 21.66 16.70
CA GLY A 218 -1.22 22.44 17.25
C GLY A 218 0.11 21.69 17.33
N ALA A 219 0.19 20.44 16.86
CA ALA A 219 1.45 19.70 16.84
C ALA A 219 2.41 20.25 15.77
N ASN A 220 3.71 20.15 16.05
CA ASN A 220 4.81 20.53 15.16
C ASN A 220 5.61 19.32 14.64
N ASP A 221 5.04 18.12 14.77
CA ASP A 221 5.55 16.91 14.12
C ASP A 221 4.97 16.84 12.69
N ILE A 222 5.85 16.77 11.69
CA ILE A 222 5.47 16.87 10.28
C ILE A 222 5.89 15.64 9.47
N ASN A 223 5.18 15.43 8.37
CA ASN A 223 5.40 14.39 7.38
C ASN A 223 5.37 15.01 5.97
N HIS A 224 6.51 15.04 5.28
CA HIS A 224 6.61 15.48 3.89
C HIS A 224 6.21 14.34 2.96
N VAL A 225 5.04 14.45 2.34
CA VAL A 225 4.46 13.41 1.48
C VAL A 225 3.93 14.05 0.20
N VAL A 226 4.39 13.56 -0.94
CA VAL A 226 3.94 13.98 -2.28
C VAL A 226 3.81 15.51 -2.40
N ASN A 227 4.93 16.20 -2.15
CA ASN A 227 5.05 17.67 -2.18
C ASN A 227 4.10 18.43 -1.25
N THR A 228 3.59 17.77 -0.21
CA THR A 228 2.72 18.35 0.81
C THR A 228 3.34 18.14 2.19
N VAL A 229 3.16 19.09 3.08
CA VAL A 229 3.50 18.93 4.50
C VAL A 229 2.21 18.54 5.24
N LEU A 230 2.21 17.37 5.88
CA LEU A 230 1.09 16.90 6.68
C LEU A 230 1.49 16.85 8.14
N CYS A 231 0.56 17.08 9.05
CA CYS A 231 0.76 16.80 10.46
C CYS A 231 0.94 15.29 10.68
N LEU A 232 1.98 14.89 11.40
CA LEU A 232 2.24 13.48 11.70
C LEU A 232 1.15 12.83 12.58
N ARG A 233 0.41 13.65 13.34
CA ARG A 233 -0.57 13.21 14.35
C ARG A 233 -1.97 13.02 13.78
N CYS A 234 -2.47 14.01 13.02
CA CYS A 234 -3.84 13.99 12.49
C CYS A 234 -3.91 14.02 10.95
N ASP A 235 -2.77 13.95 10.26
CA ASP A 235 -2.65 13.97 8.80
C ASP A 235 -3.19 15.26 8.12
N ALA A 236 -3.57 16.28 8.90
CA ALA A 236 -4.02 17.58 8.39
C ALA A 236 -2.93 18.27 7.56
N VAL A 237 -3.33 18.97 6.50
CA VAL A 237 -2.40 19.74 5.67
C VAL A 237 -1.88 20.93 6.48
N ILE A 238 -0.56 21.08 6.51
CA ILE A 238 0.10 22.26 7.05
C ILE A 238 0.46 23.15 5.86
N GLU A 239 -0.24 24.27 5.73
CA GLU A 239 0.10 25.29 4.74
C GLU A 239 1.42 25.95 5.14
N SER A 240 2.37 25.98 4.21
CA SER A 240 3.67 26.67 4.34
C SER A 240 3.71 27.93 3.50
#